data_AF-A0A931I774-F1
#
_entry.id   AF-A0A931I774-F1
#
_cell.length_a   1.000
_cell.length_b   1.000
_cell.length_c   1.000
_cell.angle_alpha   90.00
_cell.angle_beta   90.00
_cell.angle_gamma   90.00
#
_symmetry.space_group_name_H-M   'P 1'
#
loop_
_entity.id
_entity.type
_entity.pdbx_description
1 polymer ?
#
loop_
_entity_poly.entity_id
_entity_poly.type
_entity_poly.pdbx_seq_one_letter_code
_entity_poly.pdbx_strand_id
1 'polypeptide(L)'
;MGRRTGEPLVRITDVEVVDVRRERLDHITTEDTRAEGFPEMTAAEFVAFFCRTHTGCTPETIITRIQWRYLDTPVEDHPIPR
;
A
#
# COMPACT_ATOMS: atom_id res chain seq x y z
N MET A 1 13.35 -6.24 0.19
CA MET A 1 13.15 -6.23 -1.28
C MET A 1 12.87 -4.80 -1.69
N GLY A 2 13.56 -4.28 -2.71
CA GLY A 2 13.43 -2.90 -3.18
C GLY A 2 14.28 -2.68 -4.42
N ARG A 3 13.99 -1.59 -5.16
CA ARG A 3 14.76 -1.20 -6.34
C ARG A 3 16.26 -1.11 -6.01
N ARG A 4 17.13 -1.62 -6.87
CA ARG A 4 18.57 -1.46 -6.68
C ARG A 4 18.99 -0.04 -7.01
N THR A 5 19.98 0.49 -6.29
CA THR A 5 20.58 1.79 -6.59
C THR A 5 21.02 1.85 -8.06
N GLY A 6 20.55 2.86 -8.80
CA GLY A 6 20.93 3.11 -10.19
C GLY A 6 19.99 2.58 -11.28
N GLU A 7 19.02 1.72 -10.95
CA GLU A 7 17.96 1.33 -11.92
C GLU A 7 17.11 2.56 -12.33
N PRO A 8 16.76 2.76 -13.61
CA PRO A 8 15.94 3.89 -14.02
C PRO A 8 14.53 3.80 -13.39
N LEU A 9 13.99 4.93 -12.93
CA LEU A 9 12.60 5.00 -12.50
C LEU A 9 11.71 4.98 -13.74
N VAL A 10 10.83 3.98 -13.84
CA VAL A 10 9.79 3.90 -14.86
C VAL A 10 8.48 4.35 -14.21
N ARG A 11 7.90 5.45 -14.71
CA ARG A 11 6.58 5.92 -14.25
C ARG A 11 5.53 4.99 -14.85
N ILE A 12 4.72 4.38 -13.99
CA ILE A 12 3.67 3.43 -14.40
C ILE A 12 2.36 4.18 -14.62
N THR A 13 1.90 4.92 -13.62
CA THR A 13 0.63 5.68 -13.65
C THR A 13 0.58 6.67 -12.49
N ASP A 14 -0.37 7.58 -12.56
CA ASP A 14 -0.70 8.52 -11.50
C ASP A 14 -1.92 8.03 -10.72
N VAL A 15 -1.92 8.32 -9.42
CA VAL A 15 -3.02 8.00 -8.51
C VAL A 15 -3.28 9.21 -7.61
N GLU A 16 -4.53 9.37 -7.19
CA GLU A 16 -4.93 10.35 -6.19
C GLU A 16 -5.08 9.67 -4.83
N VAL A 17 -4.44 10.23 -3.80
CA VAL A 17 -4.66 9.83 -2.41
C VAL A 17 -5.96 10.46 -1.91
N VAL A 18 -6.90 9.62 -1.45
CA VAL A 18 -8.24 10.06 -1.04
C VAL A 18 -8.46 10.01 0.47
N ASP A 19 -7.69 9.21 1.20
CA ASP A 19 -7.71 9.17 2.67
C ASP A 19 -6.35 8.74 3.22
N VAL A 20 -5.95 9.35 4.34
CA VAL A 20 -4.73 9.00 5.07
C VAL A 20 -5.03 9.07 6.56
N ARG A 21 -4.80 7.95 7.26
CA ARG A 21 -4.95 7.91 8.71
C ARG A 21 -3.97 6.96 9.37
N ARG A 22 -3.72 7.20 10.66
CA ARG A 22 -2.97 6.29 11.51
C ARG A 22 -3.93 5.41 12.29
N GLU A 23 -3.71 4.11 12.27
CA GLU A 23 -4.52 3.13 13.00
C GLU A 23 -3.68 1.92 13.40
N ARG A 24 -4.21 1.08 14.31
CA ARG A 24 -3.57 -0.20 14.63
C ARG A 24 -3.67 -1.14 13.43
N LEU A 25 -2.63 -1.94 13.21
CA LEU A 25 -2.62 -2.94 12.14
C LEU A 25 -3.81 -3.91 12.22
N ASP A 26 -4.17 -4.33 13.43
CA ASP A 26 -5.30 -5.25 13.66
C ASP A 26 -6.70 -4.64 13.52
N HIS A 27 -6.80 -3.35 13.19
CA HIS A 27 -8.06 -2.73 12.80
C HIS A 27 -8.35 -2.88 11.29
N ILE A 28 -7.44 -3.45 10.51
CA ILE A 28 -7.64 -3.68 9.08
C ILE A 28 -8.87 -4.56 8.83
N THR A 29 -9.65 -4.22 7.79
CA THR A 29 -10.82 -5.00 7.40
C THR A 29 -10.52 -5.95 6.23
N THR A 30 -11.38 -6.94 6.00
CA THR A 30 -11.27 -7.80 4.81
C THR A 30 -11.37 -7.01 3.51
N GLU A 31 -12.13 -5.90 3.47
CA GLU A 31 -12.20 -5.06 2.28
C GLU A 31 -10.88 -4.30 2.05
N ASP A 32 -10.20 -3.86 3.11
CA ASP A 32 -8.86 -3.28 2.99
C ASP A 32 -7.87 -4.32 2.47
N THR A 33 -7.92 -5.56 2.98
CA THR A 33 -7.09 -6.67 2.49
C THR A 33 -7.34 -6.96 1.01
N ARG A 34 -8.60 -6.92 0.57
CA ARG A 34 -8.96 -7.06 -0.85
C ARG A 34 -8.43 -5.91 -1.69
N ALA A 35 -8.56 -4.67 -1.22
CA ALA A 35 -8.06 -3.47 -1.90
C ALA A 35 -6.53 -3.43 -2.00
N GLU A 36 -5.82 -3.97 -1.02
CA GLU A 36 -4.35 -4.14 -1.02
C GLU A 36 -3.88 -5.19 -2.04
N GLY A 37 -4.80 -5.99 -2.61
CA GLY A 37 -4.50 -7.01 -3.62
C GLY A 37 -4.46 -8.45 -3.07
N PHE A 38 -5.02 -8.69 -1.88
CA PHE A 38 -5.08 -10.02 -1.25
C PHE A 38 -6.53 -10.51 -1.09
N PRO A 39 -7.31 -10.68 -2.18
CA PRO A 39 -8.75 -10.97 -2.09
C PRO A 39 -9.09 -12.28 -1.36
N GLU A 40 -8.15 -13.23 -1.34
CA GLU A 40 -8.34 -14.55 -0.72
C GLU A 40 -7.89 -14.61 0.74
N MET A 41 -7.34 -13.53 1.30
CA MET A 41 -6.94 -13.47 2.70
C MET A 41 -8.03 -12.80 3.54
N THR A 42 -8.32 -13.40 4.69
CA THR A 42 -9.02 -12.71 5.77
C THR A 42 -8.11 -11.65 6.40
N ALA A 43 -8.70 -10.66 7.08
CA ALA A 43 -7.94 -9.66 7.83
C ALA A 43 -6.94 -10.28 8.81
N ALA A 44 -7.33 -11.34 9.52
CA ALA A 44 -6.45 -12.03 10.47
C ALA A 44 -5.24 -12.70 9.79
N GLU A 45 -5.45 -13.35 8.64
CA GLU A 45 -4.36 -13.94 7.85
C GLU A 45 -3.42 -12.87 7.31
N PHE A 46 -3.96 -11.74 6.86
CA PHE A 46 -3.17 -10.60 6.41
C PHE A 46 -2.32 -10.02 7.55
N VAL A 47 -2.89 -9.78 8.74
CA VAL A 47 -2.14 -9.30 9.91
C VAL A 47 -1.00 -10.27 10.25
N ALA A 48 -1.27 -11.57 10.29
CA ALA A 48 -0.24 -12.59 10.57
C ALA A 48 0.86 -12.63 9.50
N PHE A 49 0.49 -12.49 8.22
CA PHE A 49 1.42 -12.35 7.11
C PHE A 49 2.27 -11.08 7.24
N PHE A 50 1.65 -9.95 7.54
CA PHE A 50 2.30 -8.66 7.67
C PHE A 50 3.34 -8.67 8.79
N CYS A 51 2.96 -9.10 10.00
CA CYS A 51 3.88 -9.23 11.14
C CYS A 51 5.06 -10.19 10.86
N ARG A 52 4.83 -11.26 10.09
CA ARG A 52 5.88 -12.22 9.71
C ARG A 52 6.89 -11.64 8.72
N THR A 53 6.44 -10.75 7.83
CA THR A 53 7.25 -10.20 6.74
C THR A 53 7.88 -8.85 7.07
N HIS A 54 7.32 -8.12 8.03
CA HIS A 54 7.77 -6.80 8.47
C HIS A 54 8.31 -6.88 9.90
N THR A 55 9.62 -7.10 10.01
CA THR A 55 10.31 -7.22 11.31
C THR A 55 9.99 -6.04 12.21
N GLY A 56 9.51 -6.34 13.42
CA GLY A 56 9.17 -5.33 14.44
C GLY A 56 7.73 -4.82 14.39
N CYS A 57 6.91 -5.26 13.43
CA CYS A 57 5.47 -4.98 13.45
C CYS A 57 4.70 -6.05 14.23
N THR A 58 3.86 -5.61 15.15
CA THR A 58 2.86 -6.40 15.90
C THR A 58 1.44 -5.99 15.50
N PRO A 59 0.40 -6.76 15.84
CA PRO A 59 -1.00 -6.40 15.59
C PRO A 59 -1.38 -5.00 16.12
N GLU A 60 -0.80 -4.58 17.25
CA GLU A 60 -1.05 -3.29 17.89
C GLU A 60 -0.24 -2.13 17.30
N THR A 61 0.67 -2.41 16.37
CA THR A 61 1.54 -1.39 15.78
C THR A 61 0.70 -0.35 15.05
N ILE A 62 0.95 0.92 15.35
CA ILE A 62 0.28 2.04 14.67
C ILE A 62 0.91 2.23 13.29
N ILE A 63 0.19 1.82 12.26
CA ILE A 63 0.55 1.96 10.85
C ILE A 63 -0.19 3.13 10.20
N THR A 64 0.21 3.51 8.99
CA THR A 64 -0.51 4.48 8.17
C THR A 64 -1.31 3.72 7.10
N ARG A 65 -2.63 3.80 7.14
CA ARG A 65 -3.48 3.35 6.03
C ARG A 65 -3.61 4.49 5.03
N ILE A 66 -3.27 4.19 3.78
CA ILE A 66 -3.40 5.13 2.66
C ILE A 66 -4.40 4.53 1.69
N GLN A 67 -5.50 5.24 1.45
CA GLN A 67 -6.43 4.90 0.38
C GLN A 67 -6.19 5.82 -0.79
N TRP A 68 -6.18 5.25 -1.99
CA TRP A 68 -5.98 5.98 -3.23
C TRP A 68 -6.90 5.43 -4.31
N ARG A 69 -7.04 6.18 -5.40
CA ARG A 69 -7.76 5.78 -6.61
C ARG A 69 -6.97 6.18 -7.86
N TYR A 70 -7.23 5.49 -8.97
CA TYR A 70 -6.74 5.94 -10.26
C TYR A 70 -7.39 7.27 -10.66
N LEU A 71 -6.67 8.07 -11.44
CA LEU A 71 -7.23 9.27 -12.06
C LEU A 71 -8.17 8.87 -13.19
N ASP A 72 -9.27 9.60 -13.34
CA ASP A 72 -10.23 9.38 -14.45
C ASP A 72 -9.69 9.90 -15.79
N THR A 73 -8.66 10.75 -15.74
CA THR A 73 -8.00 11.35 -16.91
C THR A 73 -6.81 10.50 -17.34
N PRO A 74 -6.62 10.24 -18.66
CA PRO A 74 -5.44 9.53 -19.14
C PRO A 74 -4.14 10.21 -18.70
N VAL A 75 -3.15 9.39 -18.34
CA VAL A 75 -1.83 9.83 -17.89
C VAL A 75 -1.16 10.62 -19.03
N GLU A 76 -1.05 11.94 -18.88
CA GLU A 76 -0.13 12.72 -19.71
C GLU A 76 1.30 12.31 -19.36
N ASP A 77 2.17 12.17 -20.35
CA ASP A 77 3.57 11.81 -20.15
C ASP A 77 4.29 12.94 -19.40
N HIS A 78 4.27 12.87 -18.06
CA HIS A 78 4.90 13.85 -17.21
C HIS A 78 6.34 13.43 -16.93
N PRO A 79 7.34 14.23 -17.33
CA PRO A 79 8.73 13.90 -17.08
C PRO A 79 8.97 13.75 -15.57
N ILE A 80 9.67 12.69 -15.17
CA ILE A 80 10.05 12.48 -13.77
C ILE A 80 10.99 13.63 -13.38
N PRO A 81 10.64 14.47 -12.38
CA PRO A 81 11.55 15.50 -11.90
C PRO A 81 12.83 14.85 -11.37
N ARG A 82 13.99 15.40 -11.77
CA ARG A 82 15.31 14.90 -11.38
C ARG A 82 15.58 15.01 -9.88
#